data_AF-A0A146G1S0-F1
#
_entry.id   AF-A0A146G1S0-F1
#
_cell.length_a   1.000
_cell.length_b   1.000
_cell.length_c   1.000
_cell.angle_alpha   90.00
_cell.angle_beta   90.00
_cell.angle_gamma   90.00
#
_symmetry.space_group_name_H-M   'P 1'
#
loop_
_entity.id
_entity.type
_entity.pdbx_description
1 polymer ?
#
loop_
_entity_poly.entity_id
_entity_poly.type
_entity_poly.pdbx_seq_one_letter_code
_entity_poly.pdbx_strand_id
1 'polypeptide(L)'
;MPTPLPHRPKSRPTASCLPCRTRKVKCNRLQPCETCSARNIAHECKYAVADEDRQAIAQAEMIAELRAEVNRLQRQYHEYQESSSVDEFYVNILEEGSGALEELENEEESLGEEGDDDDELERVYRILKDGEWERVREVVGRIRGDTITTTTSISV
;
A
#
# COMPACT_ATOMS: atom_id res chain seq x y z
N MET A 1 13.36 26.94 1.46
CA MET A 1 14.69 26.61 2.04
C MET A 1 14.55 25.25 2.69
N PRO A 2 15.26 24.19 2.24
CA PRO A 2 15.13 22.88 2.84
C PRO A 2 15.86 22.85 4.20
N THR A 3 15.16 22.41 5.23
CA THR A 3 15.64 22.30 6.61
C THR A 3 16.74 21.22 6.70
N PRO A 4 17.87 21.45 7.41
CA PRO A 4 18.91 20.44 7.54
C PRO A 4 18.43 19.32 8.46
N LEU A 5 18.44 18.08 7.94
CA LEU A 5 18.14 16.89 8.74
C LEU A 5 19.17 16.73 9.88
N PRO A 6 18.75 16.31 11.08
CA PRO A 6 19.63 16.21 12.23
C PRO A 6 20.76 15.22 11.95
N HIS A 7 22.00 15.67 12.22
CA HIS A 7 23.19 14.86 12.05
C HIS A 7 23.17 13.73 13.08
N ARG A 8 22.67 12.54 12.70
CA ARG A 8 22.74 11.35 13.56
C ARG A 8 24.23 11.08 13.85
N PRO A 9 24.65 11.03 15.13
CA PRO A 9 26.05 10.76 15.44
C PRO A 9 26.39 9.38 14.89
N LYS A 10 27.39 9.32 14.01
CA LYS A 10 27.92 8.04 13.53
C LYS A 10 28.43 7.30 14.76
N SER A 11 27.91 6.12 15.01
CA SER A 11 28.40 5.29 16.09
C SER A 11 29.87 5.02 15.85
N ARG A 12 30.69 5.41 16.82
CA ARG A 12 32.13 5.24 16.70
C ARG A 12 32.40 3.73 16.73
N PRO A 13 33.08 3.15 15.72
CA PRO A 13 33.36 1.72 15.72
C PRO A 13 34.07 1.34 17.02
N THR A 14 33.56 0.30 17.69
CA THR A 14 34.11 -0.10 18.98
C THR A 14 35.47 -0.71 18.74
N ALA A 15 36.51 -0.01 19.21
CA ALA A 15 37.88 -0.31 18.85
C ALA A 15 38.49 -1.54 19.58
N SER A 16 37.64 -2.38 20.19
CA SER A 16 38.01 -3.57 20.96
C SER A 16 37.05 -4.70 20.62
N CYS A 17 37.55 -5.94 20.48
CA CYS A 17 36.70 -7.10 20.22
C CYS A 17 35.70 -7.33 21.36
N LEU A 18 34.61 -8.07 21.06
CA LEU A 18 33.52 -8.33 22.00
C LEU A 18 34.02 -8.96 23.32
N PRO A 19 34.89 -9.99 23.32
CA PRO A 19 35.36 -10.57 24.57
C PRO A 19 36.21 -9.61 25.41
N CYS A 20 37.06 -8.79 24.78
CA CYS A 20 37.87 -7.80 25.49
C CYS A 20 37.03 -6.66 26.05
N ARG A 21 36.00 -6.23 25.31
CA ARG A 21 35.04 -5.20 25.75
C ARG A 21 34.26 -5.66 26.97
N THR A 22 33.68 -6.86 26.93
CA THR A 22 32.91 -7.42 28.05
C THR A 22 33.77 -7.58 29.30
N ARG A 23 35.03 -8.00 29.12
CA ARG A 23 35.98 -8.18 30.24
C ARG A 23 36.74 -6.92 30.65
N LYS A 24 36.51 -5.79 29.95
CA LYS A 24 37.17 -4.49 30.18
C LYS A 24 38.71 -4.58 30.19
N VAL A 25 39.29 -5.37 29.28
CA VAL A 25 40.75 -5.53 29.12
C VAL A 25 41.24 -4.87 27.82
N LYS A 26 42.54 -4.55 27.76
CA LYS A 26 43.16 -3.95 26.56
C LYS A 26 43.11 -4.94 25.40
N CYS A 27 42.64 -4.46 24.24
CA CYS A 27 42.62 -5.22 22.98
C CYS A 27 43.73 -4.70 22.06
N ASN A 28 44.59 -5.58 21.54
CA ASN A 28 45.65 -5.24 20.59
C ASN A 28 45.16 -5.19 19.12
N ARG A 29 43.86 -5.41 18.89
CA ARG A 29 43.18 -5.29 17.59
C ARG A 29 43.62 -6.26 16.48
N LEU A 30 44.41 -7.28 16.79
CA LEU A 30 44.71 -8.37 15.86
C LEU A 30 43.51 -9.32 15.70
N GLN A 31 43.55 -10.19 14.68
CA GLN A 31 42.55 -11.23 14.44
C GLN A 31 43.20 -12.62 14.35
N PRO A 32 43.04 -13.47 15.38
CA PRO A 32 42.50 -13.18 16.72
C PRO A 32 43.39 -12.21 17.52
N CYS A 33 42.83 -11.49 18.50
CA CYS A 33 43.61 -10.60 19.35
C CYS A 33 44.50 -11.43 20.31
N GLU A 34 45.64 -10.89 20.78
CA GLU A 34 46.57 -11.63 21.64
C GLU A 34 45.91 -12.09 22.94
N THR A 35 45.09 -11.24 23.55
CA THR A 35 44.36 -11.58 24.79
C THR A 35 43.38 -12.74 24.59
N CYS A 36 42.72 -12.80 23.43
CA CYS A 36 41.83 -13.93 23.10
C CYS A 36 42.63 -15.20 22.79
N SER A 37 43.76 -15.06 22.10
CA SER A 37 44.65 -16.17 21.76
C SER A 37 45.26 -16.81 23.02
N ALA A 38 45.82 -15.99 23.92
CA ALA A 38 46.39 -16.45 25.19
C ALA A 38 45.38 -17.12 26.13
N ARG A 39 44.08 -16.85 25.93
CA ARG A 39 42.98 -17.43 26.71
C ARG A 39 42.32 -18.63 26.03
N ASN A 40 42.83 -19.10 24.89
CA ASN A 40 42.24 -20.19 24.11
C ASN A 40 40.80 -19.95 23.65
N ILE A 41 40.42 -18.69 23.43
CA ILE A 41 39.10 -18.28 22.92
C ILE A 41 39.20 -17.52 21.60
N ALA A 42 40.18 -17.89 20.76
CA ALA A 42 40.41 -17.27 19.46
C ALA A 42 39.15 -17.29 18.57
N HIS A 43 38.35 -18.36 18.64
CA HIS A 43 37.10 -18.53 17.89
C HIS A 43 35.98 -17.56 18.32
N GLU A 44 36.02 -17.05 19.55
CA GLU A 44 35.08 -16.04 20.08
C GLU A 44 35.54 -14.61 19.78
N CYS A 45 36.75 -14.42 19.23
CA CYS A 45 37.35 -13.10 19.01
C CYS A 45 36.70 -12.36 17.84
N LYS A 46 35.46 -11.88 18.05
CA LYS A 46 34.67 -11.16 17.04
C LYS A 46 34.63 -9.67 17.37
N TYR A 47 34.69 -8.83 16.35
CA TYR A 47 34.43 -7.39 16.49
C TYR A 47 32.95 -7.10 16.21
N ALA A 48 32.45 -6.00 16.78
CA ALA A 48 31.10 -5.55 16.47
C ALA A 48 31.05 -5.17 14.98
N VAL A 49 30.07 -5.74 14.26
CA VAL A 49 29.76 -5.35 12.88
C VAL A 49 29.44 -3.86 12.84
N ALA A 50 29.87 -3.15 11.79
CA ALA A 50 29.58 -1.74 11.64
C ALA A 50 28.07 -1.50 11.66
N ASP A 51 27.61 -0.39 12.22
CA ASP A 51 26.18 -0.10 12.27
C ASP A 51 25.58 0.12 10.88
N GLU A 52 26.40 0.44 9.89
CA GLU A 52 26.03 0.47 8.47
C GLU A 52 25.64 -0.93 7.97
N ASP A 53 26.43 -1.96 8.30
CA ASP A 53 26.11 -3.34 7.92
C ASP A 53 24.85 -3.84 8.64
N ARG A 54 24.65 -3.48 9.92
CA ARG A 54 23.39 -3.79 10.63
C ARG A 54 22.19 -3.14 9.96
N GLN A 55 22.34 -1.88 9.55
CA GLN A 55 21.28 -1.16 8.83
C GLN A 55 21.02 -1.79 7.47
N ALA A 56 22.06 -2.23 6.75
CA ALA A 56 21.93 -2.91 5.47
C ALA A 56 21.18 -4.25 5.63
N ILE A 57 21.48 -5.02 6.68
CA ILE A 57 20.76 -6.27 7.00
C ILE A 57 19.28 -5.98 7.28
N ALA A 58 18.98 -5.02 8.16
CA ALA A 58 17.60 -4.66 8.49
C ALA A 58 16.82 -4.13 7.27
N GLN A 59 17.48 -3.36 6.40
CA GLN A 59 16.89 -2.91 5.14
C GLN A 59 16.61 -4.06 4.19
N ALA A 60 17.50 -5.06 4.09
CA ALA A 60 17.29 -6.23 3.25
C ALA A 60 16.07 -7.05 3.70
N GLU A 61 15.89 -7.22 5.01
CA GLU A 61 14.71 -7.89 5.58
C GLU A 61 13.42 -7.14 5.24
N MET A 62 13.40 -5.82 5.42
CA MET A 62 12.26 -4.97 5.06
C MET A 62 11.94 -5.03 3.56
N ILE A 63 12.95 -5.02 2.69
CA ILE A 63 12.75 -5.16 1.24
C ILE A 63 12.15 -6.53 0.89
N ALA A 64 12.59 -7.60 1.55
CA ALA A 64 12.06 -8.93 1.33
C ALA A 64 10.58 -9.03 1.72
N GLU A 65 10.21 -8.45 2.86
CA GLU A 65 8.82 -8.37 3.32
C GLU A 65 7.95 -7.57 2.35
N LEU A 66 8.40 -6.38 1.95
CA LEU A 66 7.67 -5.53 0.99
C LEU A 66 7.47 -6.25 -0.36
N ARG A 67 8.49 -6.97 -0.85
CA ARG A 67 8.36 -7.77 -2.08
C ARG A 67 7.36 -8.90 -1.94
N ALA A 68 7.35 -9.59 -0.80
CA ALA A 68 6.37 -10.64 -0.53
C ALA A 68 4.94 -10.07 -0.49
N GLU A 69 4.77 -8.91 0.13
CA GLU A 69 3.50 -8.21 0.20
C GLU A 69 3.01 -7.74 -1.18
N VAL A 70 3.90 -7.15 -1.99
CA VAL A 70 3.58 -6.78 -3.38
C VAL A 70 3.11 -8.00 -4.18
N ASN A 71 3.82 -9.12 -4.09
CA ASN A 71 3.42 -10.35 -4.79
C ASN A 71 2.05 -10.87 -4.29
N ARG A 72 1.80 -10.79 -2.98
CA ARG A 72 0.52 -11.19 -2.37
C ARG A 72 -0.63 -10.33 -2.91
N LEU A 73 -0.45 -9.02 -2.91
CA LEU A 73 -1.44 -8.05 -3.38
C LEU A 73 -1.70 -8.19 -4.89
N GLN A 74 -0.65 -8.39 -5.69
CA GLN A 74 -0.78 -8.64 -7.12
C GLN A 74 -1.59 -9.90 -7.42
N ARG A 75 -1.37 -10.98 -6.67
CA ARG A 75 -2.17 -12.21 -6.80
C ARG A 75 -3.64 -11.97 -6.45
N GLN A 76 -3.91 -11.25 -5.35
CA GLN A 76 -5.28 -10.90 -4.98
C GLN A 76 -5.94 -10.04 -6.05
N TYR A 77 -5.24 -9.06 -6.61
CA TYR A 77 -5.77 -8.21 -7.66
C TYR A 77 -6.11 -9.01 -8.92
N HIS A 78 -5.25 -9.96 -9.32
CA HIS A 78 -5.52 -10.85 -10.44
C HIS A 78 -6.75 -11.72 -10.17
N GLU A 79 -6.88 -12.29 -8.98
CA GLU A 79 -8.04 -13.08 -8.56
C GLU A 79 -9.32 -12.24 -8.54
N TYR A 80 -9.25 -10.98 -8.07
CA TYR A 80 -10.35 -10.02 -8.17
C TYR A 80 -10.69 -9.64 -9.61
N GLN A 81 -9.71 -9.48 -10.50
CA GLN A 81 -9.99 -9.24 -11.92
C GLN A 81 -10.62 -10.45 -12.60
N GLU A 82 -10.12 -11.65 -12.33
CA GLU A 82 -10.69 -12.89 -12.88
C GLU A 82 -12.09 -13.17 -12.31
N SER A 83 -12.32 -12.92 -11.02
CA SER A 83 -13.67 -12.99 -10.43
C SER A 83 -14.57 -11.84 -10.83
N SER A 84 -14.01 -10.70 -11.28
CA SER A 84 -14.75 -9.59 -11.91
C SER A 84 -15.12 -9.87 -13.37
N SER A 85 -14.85 -11.08 -13.90
CA SER A 85 -15.43 -11.58 -15.16
C SER A 85 -16.96 -11.62 -15.18
N VAL A 86 -17.60 -11.37 -14.03
CA VAL A 86 -19.03 -11.01 -13.99
C VAL A 86 -19.30 -9.78 -14.86
N ASP A 87 -18.41 -8.78 -14.90
CA ASP A 87 -18.58 -7.56 -15.71
C ASP A 87 -18.55 -7.88 -17.22
N GLU A 88 -17.72 -8.84 -17.65
CA GLU A 88 -17.61 -9.26 -19.06
C GLU A 88 -18.77 -10.16 -19.49
N PHE A 89 -19.35 -10.92 -18.55
CA PHE A 89 -20.57 -11.70 -18.78
C PHE A 89 -21.82 -10.81 -18.88
N TYR A 90 -21.92 -9.74 -18.08
CA TYR A 90 -23.02 -8.76 -18.18
C TYR A 90 -22.92 -7.88 -19.43
N VAL A 91 -21.71 -7.49 -19.86
CA VAL A 91 -21.50 -6.76 -21.13
C VAL A 91 -21.83 -7.65 -22.34
N ASN A 92 -21.46 -8.94 -22.32
CA ASN A 92 -21.80 -9.87 -23.42
C ASN A 92 -23.31 -10.20 -23.50
N ILE A 93 -24.03 -10.28 -22.37
CA ILE A 93 -25.50 -10.44 -22.38
C ILE A 93 -26.20 -9.22 -23.00
N LEU A 94 -25.64 -8.02 -22.84
CA LEU A 94 -26.19 -6.78 -23.43
C LEU A 94 -25.89 -6.62 -24.93
N GLU A 95 -24.81 -7.23 -25.45
CA GLU A 95 -24.44 -7.15 -26.87
C GLU A 95 -25.08 -8.24 -27.75
N GLU A 96 -25.29 -9.46 -27.24
CA GLU A 96 -25.94 -10.55 -28.01
C GLU A 96 -27.47 -10.63 -27.81
N GLY A 97 -28.05 -9.74 -26.99
CA GLY A 97 -29.48 -9.69 -26.67
C GLY A 97 -30.35 -8.82 -27.59
N SER A 98 -29.86 -8.32 -28.73
CA SER A 98 -30.70 -7.59 -29.69
C SER A 98 -31.49 -8.55 -30.59
N GLY A 99 -32.47 -9.27 -30.02
CA GLY A 99 -33.29 -10.16 -30.83
C GLY A 99 -34.49 -10.89 -30.20
N ALA A 100 -34.81 -10.72 -28.91
CA ALA A 100 -35.95 -11.45 -28.33
C ALA A 100 -36.57 -10.78 -27.09
N LEU A 101 -36.98 -9.52 -27.19
CA LEU A 101 -37.90 -8.90 -26.22
C LEU A 101 -39.06 -8.23 -26.97
N GLU A 102 -39.80 -9.00 -27.77
CA GLU A 102 -41.05 -8.54 -28.43
C GLU A 102 -42.23 -9.54 -28.28
N GLU A 103 -42.14 -10.58 -27.45
CA GLU A 103 -43.21 -11.59 -27.32
C GLU A 103 -43.69 -11.86 -25.89
N LEU A 104 -43.72 -10.85 -25.02
CA LEU A 104 -44.53 -10.90 -23.79
C LEU A 104 -45.38 -9.63 -23.59
N GLU A 105 -45.92 -9.10 -24.68
CA GLU A 105 -47.10 -8.21 -24.65
C GLU A 105 -48.34 -9.00 -25.06
N ASN A 106 -48.80 -9.91 -24.20
CA ASN A 106 -50.20 -10.33 -24.10
C ASN A 106 -50.33 -11.33 -22.95
N GLU A 107 -50.52 -10.80 -21.75
CA GLU A 107 -51.44 -11.29 -20.70
C GLU A 107 -51.10 -10.56 -19.39
N GLU A 108 -51.94 -9.59 -19.03
CA GLU A 108 -51.91 -8.88 -17.75
C GLU A 108 -51.90 -9.86 -16.56
N GLU A 109 -51.02 -9.66 -15.58
CA GLU A 109 -51.42 -9.43 -14.18
C GLU A 109 -50.20 -9.29 -13.24
N SER A 110 -50.18 -8.17 -12.51
CA SER A 110 -49.70 -8.06 -11.13
C SER A 110 -48.20 -8.21 -10.87
N LEU A 111 -47.50 -7.08 -10.64
CA LEU A 111 -46.78 -6.72 -9.39
C LEU A 111 -45.70 -5.65 -9.63
N GLY A 112 -45.88 -4.48 -8.99
CA GLY A 112 -44.80 -3.60 -8.49
C GLY A 112 -44.13 -2.63 -9.48
N GLU A 113 -44.52 -1.36 -9.45
CA GLU A 113 -43.64 -0.25 -9.87
C GLU A 113 -42.48 -0.12 -8.87
N GLU A 114 -41.33 -0.74 -9.15
CA GLU A 114 -40.04 -0.41 -8.53
C GLU A 114 -39.14 0.12 -9.66
N GLY A 115 -39.17 1.43 -9.90
CA GLY A 115 -38.56 2.04 -11.08
C GLY A 115 -38.15 3.49 -10.89
N ASP A 116 -37.66 3.86 -9.71
CA ASP A 116 -37.09 5.20 -9.46
C ASP A 116 -35.79 5.10 -8.65
N ASP A 117 -35.71 4.16 -7.69
CA ASP A 117 -34.53 3.95 -6.85
C ASP A 117 -33.33 3.34 -7.62
N ASP A 118 -33.58 2.45 -8.58
CA ASP A 118 -32.54 1.81 -9.39
C ASP A 118 -31.86 2.82 -10.35
N ASP A 119 -32.65 3.75 -10.89
CA ASP A 119 -32.15 4.84 -11.74
C ASP A 119 -31.32 5.86 -10.94
N GLU A 120 -31.64 6.06 -9.67
CA GLU A 120 -30.87 6.93 -8.78
C GLU A 120 -29.53 6.29 -8.39
N LEU A 121 -29.52 4.99 -8.08
CA LEU A 121 -28.31 4.25 -7.72
C LEU A 121 -27.32 4.14 -8.88
N GLU A 122 -27.82 3.90 -10.10
CA GLU A 122 -27.03 3.86 -11.34
C GLU A 122 -26.36 5.22 -11.63
N ARG A 123 -27.05 6.34 -11.38
CA ARG A 123 -26.48 7.69 -11.51
C ARG A 123 -25.35 7.95 -10.51
N VAL A 124 -25.53 7.55 -9.25
CA VAL A 124 -24.49 7.69 -8.21
C VAL A 124 -23.25 6.87 -8.57
N TYR A 125 -23.46 5.64 -9.05
CA TYR A 125 -22.37 4.77 -9.47
C TYR A 125 -21.58 5.35 -10.64
N ARG A 126 -22.22 5.94 -11.65
CA ARG A 126 -21.51 6.60 -12.77
C ARG A 126 -20.66 7.79 -12.32
N ILE A 127 -21.19 8.63 -11.42
CA ILE A 127 -20.44 9.77 -10.86
C ILE A 127 -19.19 9.28 -10.09
N LEU A 128 -19.30 8.17 -9.37
CA LEU A 128 -18.18 7.57 -8.65
C LEU A 128 -17.17 6.88 -9.59
N LYS A 129 -17.65 6.17 -10.63
CA LYS A 129 -16.85 5.42 -11.61
C LYS A 129 -16.01 6.35 -12.49
N ASP A 130 -16.55 7.50 -12.86
CA ASP A 130 -15.83 8.48 -13.69
C ASP A 130 -14.78 9.29 -12.90
N GLY A 131 -14.70 9.11 -11.58
CA GLY A 131 -13.63 9.66 -10.75
C GLY A 131 -13.62 11.19 -10.64
N GLU A 132 -14.74 11.85 -10.98
CA GLU A 132 -14.89 13.31 -10.93
C GLU A 132 -15.09 13.74 -9.47
N TRP A 133 -14.00 13.68 -8.70
CA TRP A 133 -13.95 13.92 -7.25
C TRP A 133 -14.56 15.25 -6.81
N GLU A 134 -14.67 16.23 -7.72
CA GLU A 134 -15.38 17.50 -7.49
C GLU A 134 -16.90 17.34 -7.39
N ARG A 135 -17.53 16.50 -8.23
CA ARG A 135 -18.97 16.17 -8.12
C ARG A 135 -19.28 15.32 -6.90
N VAL A 136 -18.40 14.38 -6.57
CA VAL A 136 -18.51 13.60 -5.33
C VAL A 136 -18.45 14.53 -4.10
N ARG A 137 -17.53 15.50 -4.11
CA ARG A 137 -17.41 16.51 -3.04
C ARG A 137 -18.64 17.42 -2.96
N GLU A 138 -19.22 17.82 -4.09
CA GLU A 138 -20.43 18.63 -4.14
C GLU A 138 -21.64 17.89 -3.56
N VAL A 139 -21.85 16.63 -3.94
CA VAL A 139 -22.96 15.79 -3.44
C VAL A 139 -22.79 15.49 -1.94
N VAL A 140 -21.59 15.10 -1.50
CA VAL A 140 -21.31 14.85 -0.07
C VAL A 140 -21.42 16.15 0.74
N GLY A 141 -21.02 17.30 0.18
CA GLY A 141 -21.19 18.62 0.78
C GLY A 141 -22.66 18.95 1.01
N ARG A 142 -23.53 18.70 0.02
CA ARG A 142 -24.99 18.89 0.15
C ARG A 142 -25.61 18.00 1.22
N ILE A 143 -25.20 16.72 1.31
CA ILE A 143 -25.68 15.77 2.33
C ILE A 143 -25.24 16.19 3.75
N ARG A 144 -24.05 16.79 3.88
CA ARG A 144 -23.52 17.28 5.16
C ARG A 144 -24.01 18.69 5.54
N GLY A 145 -24.70 19.39 4.64
CA GLY A 145 -25.19 20.75 4.85
C GLY A 145 -24.18 21.87 4.57
N ASP A 146 -23.04 21.55 3.93
CA ASP A 146 -22.02 22.53 3.59
C ASP A 146 -22.37 23.19 2.23
N THR A 147 -22.86 24.43 2.26
CA THR A 147 -23.14 25.22 1.05
C THR A 147 -21.84 25.72 0.43
N ILE A 148 -21.31 24.99 -0.55
CA ILE A 148 -20.15 25.46 -1.34
C ILE A 148 -20.66 26.58 -2.27
N THR A 149 -20.28 27.81 -1.97
CA THR A 149 -20.55 28.98 -2.83
C THR A 149 -19.58 28.99 -4.02
N THR A 150 -20.04 28.50 -5.16
CA THR A 150 -19.32 28.64 -6.43
C THR A 150 -19.30 30.12 -6.84
N THR A 151 -18.20 30.80 -6.52
CA THR A 151 -17.95 32.18 -6.95
C THR A 151 -17.46 32.15 -8.40
N THR A 152 -18.39 32.28 -9.34
CA THR A 152 -18.08 32.56 -10.75
C THR A 152 -17.60 34.00 -10.87
N SER A 153 -16.29 34.20 -10.98
CA SER A 153 -15.72 35.49 -11.37
C SER A 153 -15.64 35.58 -12.90
N ILE A 154 -16.61 36.27 -13.51
CA ILE A 154 -16.51 36.77 -14.89
C ILE A 154 -15.75 38.09 -14.86
N SER A 155 -14.67 38.16 -15.65
CA SER A 155 -13.90 39.38 -15.90
C SER A 155 -14.41 40.08 -17.16
N VAL A 156 -14.69 41.38 -17.06
CA VAL A 156 -14.59 42.37 -18.15
C VAL A 156 -14.00 43.63 -17.56
#